data_AF-C6HL82-F1
#
_entry.id   AF-C6HL82-F1
#
_cell.length_a   1.000
_cell.length_b   1.000
_cell.length_c   1.000
_cell.angle_alpha   90.00
_cell.angle_beta   90.00
_cell.angle_gamma   90.00
#
_symmetry.space_group_name_H-M   'P 1'
#
loop_
_entity.id
_entity.type
_entity.pdbx_description
1 polymer ?
#
loop_
_entity_poly.entity_id
_entity_poly.type
_entity_poly.pdbx_seq_one_letter_code
_entity_poly.pdbx_strand_id
1 'polypeptide(L)'
;MHPPRRSNMPDPPPAQERQLRQVLVQCLLEPSLLPAGGDLLNNENGVIGSFQATSSSPFHACCCQLNPVGLALHRLPPLPVFSILSFTFPILGLDALVNALPTVENIARFNADQSHEGCPYAQLQAELKHKREKRLLFDTMKKPIETTGKHAFVPPNFEAGDQRGPCPGLNALANHGYIPHNGVTTTAQVIFAINDVYGMGLDLATILGVLGTVWVGNPISLTPGFSIGGPTHLSENILHDLLGLVGTPQGLIGSHNMIESDSSNTRDDLYATGNAHTLRMDKFMAWYNMSKEHPVGDYNMDVMARRAADRFQESKFENPYFYYGPVTGLINRNAGYIFPGRLFRNHSSGNPQGALTKNIIKNFYGIYGEEDCFEYKEGWERIPENWYRTPVDYGLIQFNLDIIDWVVKYPELASIGGNMGKISTFAGIDLGNLTSGIANGRPYSRR
;
A
#
# COMPACT_ATOMS: atom_id res chain seq x y z
N MET A 1 -5.62 -8.73 33.83
CA MET A 1 -5.26 -7.53 33.05
C MET A 1 -6.54 -6.81 32.69
N HIS A 2 -6.74 -5.56 33.10
CA HIS A 2 -7.88 -4.76 32.63
C HIS A 2 -7.65 -4.42 31.15
N PRO A 3 -8.70 -4.46 30.30
CA PRO A 3 -8.57 -4.05 28.91
C PRO A 3 -8.18 -2.57 28.84
N PRO A 4 -7.38 -2.15 27.84
CA PRO A 4 -7.15 -0.73 27.60
C PRO A 4 -8.51 -0.04 27.38
N ARG A 5 -8.72 1.08 28.07
CA ARG A 5 -9.95 1.88 27.95
C ARG A 5 -10.06 2.40 26.52
N ARG A 6 -11.30 2.60 26.03
CA ARG A 6 -11.62 3.33 24.78
C ARG A 6 -10.88 4.67 24.60
N SER A 7 -10.32 5.23 25.67
CA SER A 7 -9.49 6.45 25.67
C SER A 7 -8.13 6.30 25.00
N ASN A 8 -7.73 5.09 24.58
CA ASN A 8 -6.44 4.86 23.94
C ASN A 8 -6.52 4.72 22.41
N MET A 9 -7.72 4.87 21.82
CA MET A 9 -7.83 5.01 20.36
C MET A 9 -7.50 6.46 19.99
N PRO A 10 -6.53 6.72 19.10
CA PRO A 10 -6.38 8.04 18.51
C PRO A 10 -7.69 8.42 17.84
N ASP A 11 -8.26 9.57 18.19
CA ASP A 11 -9.43 10.07 17.49
C ASP A 11 -9.07 10.27 16.01
N PRO A 12 -9.95 9.87 15.07
CA PRO A 12 -9.68 10.10 13.66
C PRO A 12 -9.57 11.61 13.41
N PRO A 13 -8.67 12.05 12.51
CA PRO A 13 -8.47 13.48 12.24
C PRO A 13 -9.79 14.19 11.92
N PRO A 14 -9.98 15.47 12.31
CA PRO A 14 -11.18 16.23 11.97
C PRO A 14 -11.55 16.17 10.49
N ALA A 15 -12.83 16.30 10.15
CA ALA A 15 -13.31 16.14 8.77
C ALA A 15 -12.62 17.09 7.77
N GLN A 16 -12.31 18.32 8.20
CA GLN A 16 -11.58 19.30 7.40
C GLN A 16 -10.14 18.87 7.11
N GLU A 17 -9.45 18.31 8.10
CA GLU A 17 -8.11 17.76 7.93
C GLU A 17 -8.13 16.55 6.97
N ARG A 18 -9.14 15.69 7.06
CA ARG A 18 -9.31 14.57 6.11
C ARG A 18 -9.54 15.04 4.67
N GLN A 19 -10.35 16.08 4.46
CA GLN A 19 -10.56 16.67 3.14
C GLN A 19 -9.27 17.29 2.58
N LEU A 20 -8.52 18.02 3.41
CA LEU A 20 -7.23 18.59 3.01
C LEU A 20 -6.23 17.48 2.61
N ARG A 21 -6.12 16.42 3.44
CA ARG A 21 -5.28 15.27 3.13
C ARG A 21 -5.69 14.60 1.82
N GLN A 22 -7.00 14.46 1.54
CA GLN A 22 -7.48 13.92 0.26
C GLN A 22 -7.06 14.78 -0.95
N VAL A 23 -7.20 16.11 -0.86
CA VAL A 23 -6.76 17.02 -1.93
C VAL A 23 -5.25 16.89 -2.18
N LEU A 24 -4.45 16.79 -1.11
CA LEU A 24 -3.00 16.61 -1.22
C LEU A 24 -2.62 15.28 -1.88
N VAL A 25 -3.32 14.18 -1.56
CA VAL A 25 -3.14 12.89 -2.25
C VAL A 25 -3.44 13.04 -3.75
N GLN A 26 -4.53 13.72 -4.11
CA GLN A 26 -4.95 13.87 -5.50
C GLN A 26 -3.91 14.66 -6.31
N CYS A 27 -3.46 15.81 -5.81
CA CYS A 27 -2.37 16.59 -6.42
C CYS A 27 -1.06 15.80 -6.59
N LEU A 28 -0.80 14.83 -5.70
CA LEU A 28 0.42 14.03 -5.69
C LEU A 28 0.44 12.91 -6.73
N LEU A 29 -0.73 12.35 -7.06
CA LEU A 29 -0.87 11.19 -7.96
C LEU A 29 -1.19 11.58 -9.42
N GLU A 30 -1.39 12.86 -9.71
CA GLU A 30 -1.85 13.38 -11.00
C GLU A 30 -0.94 13.08 -12.23
N PRO A 31 0.40 13.19 -12.17
CA PRO A 31 1.22 12.93 -13.37
C PRO A 31 2.25 11.79 -13.25
N SER A 32 2.43 11.16 -12.09
CA SER A 32 3.49 10.14 -11.86
C SER A 32 3.15 8.74 -12.38
N LEU A 33 1.88 8.47 -12.72
CA LEU A 33 1.37 7.13 -12.98
C LEU A 33 1.13 6.81 -14.47
N LEU A 34 1.24 7.79 -15.37
CA LEU A 34 1.07 7.53 -16.80
C LEU A 34 2.24 6.69 -17.34
N PRO A 35 2.00 5.56 -18.03
CA PRO A 35 3.05 4.84 -18.74
C PRO A 35 3.76 5.81 -19.70
N ALA A 36 5.06 5.63 -19.91
CA ALA A 36 5.65 6.17 -21.14
C ALA A 36 4.89 5.48 -22.27
N GLY A 37 4.05 6.22 -22.99
CA GLY A 37 3.44 5.73 -24.20
C GLY A 37 4.57 5.21 -25.08
N GLY A 38 4.57 3.89 -25.32
CA GLY A 38 5.38 3.33 -26.38
C GLY A 38 4.88 3.90 -27.69
N ASP A 39 5.80 4.40 -28.50
CA ASP A 39 5.60 4.56 -29.93
C ASP A 39 5.22 3.19 -30.50
N LEU A 40 3.91 2.93 -30.57
CA LEU A 40 3.35 1.87 -31.38
C LEU A 40 3.41 2.35 -32.82
N LEU A 41 4.51 1.99 -33.47
CA LEU A 41 4.62 1.61 -34.88
C LEU A 41 3.74 2.42 -35.84
N ASN A 42 4.36 3.44 -36.45
CA ASN A 42 4.00 3.85 -37.80
C ASN A 42 3.97 2.61 -38.70
N ASN A 43 2.78 2.13 -39.00
CA ASN A 43 2.56 1.34 -40.20
C ASN A 43 1.60 2.14 -41.07
N GLU A 44 2.17 2.67 -42.15
CA GLU A 44 1.45 3.24 -43.27
C GLU A 44 0.44 2.20 -43.78
N ASN A 45 -0.85 2.55 -43.76
CA ASN A 45 -1.81 2.33 -44.84
C ASN A 45 -3.26 2.57 -44.34
N GLY A 46 -3.81 3.74 -44.68
CA GLY A 46 -5.13 3.81 -45.31
C GLY A 46 -6.39 3.97 -44.44
N VAL A 47 -6.98 5.16 -44.60
CA VAL A 47 -8.43 5.49 -44.60
C VAL A 47 -9.03 5.98 -43.27
N ILE A 48 -9.22 7.30 -43.27
CA ILE A 48 -9.86 8.16 -42.27
C ILE A 48 -11.38 8.04 -42.37
N GLY A 49 -12.06 7.88 -41.23
CA GLY A 49 -13.47 8.16 -41.03
C GLY A 49 -13.66 8.87 -39.69
N SER A 50 -13.65 10.20 -39.69
CA SER A 50 -13.80 11.06 -38.52
C SER A 50 -15.23 11.02 -37.96
N PHE A 51 -15.39 10.84 -36.65
CA PHE A 51 -16.56 11.33 -35.91
C PHE A 51 -16.13 11.93 -34.57
N GLN A 52 -16.32 13.24 -34.45
CA GLN A 52 -16.24 13.99 -33.20
C GLN A 52 -17.42 13.60 -32.29
N ALA A 53 -17.15 13.39 -31.00
CA ALA A 53 -18.17 13.37 -29.97
C ALA A 53 -17.82 14.44 -28.91
N THR A 54 -18.74 15.40 -28.81
CA THR A 54 -18.74 16.58 -27.95
C THR A 54 -18.98 16.23 -26.48
N SER A 55 -18.23 16.91 -25.60
CA SER A 55 -18.37 16.92 -24.14
C SER A 55 -19.70 17.53 -23.67
N SER A 56 -20.37 16.91 -22.70
CA SER A 56 -21.17 17.65 -21.71
C SER A 56 -21.37 16.83 -20.43
N SER A 57 -20.66 17.24 -19.38
CA SER A 57 -20.97 16.97 -17.99
C SER A 57 -21.99 18.00 -17.47
N PRO A 58 -22.79 17.67 -16.45
CA PRO A 58 -23.34 18.70 -15.59
C PRO A 58 -23.10 18.37 -14.11
N PHE A 59 -22.63 19.33 -13.31
CA PHE A 59 -23.15 19.62 -11.96
C PHE A 59 -22.38 20.82 -11.39
N HIS A 60 -22.99 22.01 -11.42
CA HIS A 60 -22.85 23.02 -10.37
C HIS A 60 -24.04 23.99 -10.35
N ALA A 61 -24.57 24.15 -9.12
CA ALA A 61 -25.22 25.33 -8.52
C ALA A 61 -26.60 25.86 -8.99
N CYS A 62 -27.58 25.61 -8.11
CA CYS A 62 -28.39 26.60 -7.35
C CYS A 62 -29.37 27.59 -8.02
N CYS A 63 -30.54 27.67 -7.34
CA CYS A 63 -31.51 28.77 -7.21
C CYS A 63 -32.61 29.02 -8.27
N CYS A 64 -33.85 28.83 -7.78
CA CYS A 64 -35.07 29.61 -8.00
C CYS A 64 -35.87 29.49 -9.32
N GLN A 65 -37.19 29.35 -9.10
CA GLN A 65 -38.35 29.72 -9.94
C GLN A 65 -39.04 28.64 -10.81
N LEU A 66 -40.21 28.24 -10.30
CA LEU A 66 -41.54 28.21 -10.94
C LEU A 66 -41.78 27.30 -12.18
N ASN A 67 -42.67 26.32 -11.96
CA ASN A 67 -43.61 25.64 -12.90
C ASN A 67 -44.39 26.61 -13.83
N PRO A 68 -45.19 26.17 -14.85
CA PRO A 68 -45.61 24.81 -15.25
C PRO A 68 -45.69 24.57 -16.81
N VAL A 69 -46.43 23.51 -17.19
CA VAL A 69 -47.00 23.12 -18.51
C VAL A 69 -46.11 22.13 -19.29
N GLY A 70 -46.52 20.94 -19.73
CA GLY A 70 -47.83 20.31 -19.90
C GLY A 70 -47.80 19.46 -21.17
N LEU A 71 -48.64 18.42 -21.20
CA LEU A 71 -49.04 17.53 -22.32
C LEU A 71 -48.38 16.15 -22.48
N ALA A 72 -49.29 15.19 -22.59
CA ALA A 72 -49.19 13.75 -22.50
C ALA A 72 -49.23 13.04 -23.87
N LEU A 73 -49.30 11.69 -23.81
CA LEU A 73 -49.80 10.71 -24.79
C LEU A 73 -48.69 10.12 -25.71
N HIS A 74 -48.60 8.82 -26.02
CA HIS A 74 -49.44 7.64 -25.79
C HIS A 74 -48.69 6.34 -26.23
N ARG A 75 -49.02 5.21 -25.55
CA ARG A 75 -49.20 3.83 -26.06
C ARG A 75 -48.04 2.96 -26.63
N LEU A 76 -47.87 1.79 -25.97
CA LEU A 76 -47.38 0.46 -26.42
C LEU A 76 -48.33 -0.20 -27.48
N PRO A 77 -48.15 -1.44 -28.02
CA PRO A 77 -47.07 -2.49 -28.03
C PRO A 77 -46.79 -3.00 -29.51
N PRO A 78 -46.33 -4.24 -29.91
CA PRO A 78 -45.99 -5.49 -29.21
C PRO A 78 -44.70 -6.27 -29.66
N LEU A 79 -44.44 -7.37 -28.94
CA LEU A 79 -43.38 -8.40 -29.08
C LEU A 79 -43.32 -9.10 -30.45
N PRO A 80 -42.17 -9.74 -30.81
CA PRO A 80 -42.19 -11.21 -30.87
C PRO A 80 -40.89 -11.96 -30.48
N VAL A 81 -41.11 -13.15 -29.89
CA VAL A 81 -40.52 -14.47 -30.16
C VAL A 81 -39.05 -14.79 -29.77
N PHE A 82 -38.95 -15.91 -29.05
CA PHE A 82 -37.79 -16.67 -28.60
C PHE A 82 -36.76 -17.00 -29.68
N SER A 83 -35.47 -16.88 -29.32
CA SER A 83 -34.39 -17.71 -29.85
C SER A 83 -33.54 -18.23 -28.70
N ILE A 84 -33.52 -19.55 -28.55
CA ILE A 84 -32.68 -20.30 -27.63
C ILE A 84 -31.32 -20.48 -28.32
N LEU A 85 -30.25 -19.95 -27.75
CA LEU A 85 -28.85 -20.44 -27.81
C LEU A 85 -27.90 -19.32 -27.34
N SER A 86 -27.48 -19.38 -26.08
CA SER A 86 -26.15 -18.96 -25.61
C SER A 86 -26.03 -19.28 -24.13
N PHE A 87 -25.51 -20.46 -23.82
CA PHE A 87 -24.90 -20.71 -22.52
C PHE A 87 -23.57 -19.94 -22.50
N THR A 88 -23.61 -18.71 -22.03
CA THR A 88 -22.44 -18.01 -21.50
C THR A 88 -22.78 -17.64 -20.05
N PHE A 89 -22.40 -18.51 -19.12
CA PHE A 89 -22.35 -18.16 -17.72
C PHE A 89 -21.41 -16.95 -17.56
N PRO A 90 -21.87 -15.82 -17.00
CA PRO A 90 -21.04 -14.64 -16.93
C PRO A 90 -20.03 -14.78 -15.79
N ILE A 91 -18.76 -14.77 -16.17
CA ILE A 91 -17.61 -14.46 -15.31
C ILE A 91 -17.75 -12.98 -14.92
N LEU A 92 -18.65 -12.65 -14.00
CA LEU A 92 -18.85 -11.27 -13.49
C LEU A 92 -18.32 -11.08 -12.06
N GLY A 93 -17.64 -12.10 -11.51
CA GLY A 93 -16.98 -12.01 -10.21
C GLY A 93 -15.58 -11.40 -10.25
N LEU A 94 -14.91 -11.38 -11.41
CA LEU A 94 -13.55 -10.84 -11.54
C LEU A 94 -13.54 -9.32 -11.78
N ASP A 95 -14.47 -8.79 -12.57
CA ASP A 95 -14.47 -7.36 -12.94
C ASP A 95 -14.70 -6.43 -11.74
N ALA A 96 -15.44 -6.87 -10.71
CA ALA A 96 -15.62 -6.10 -9.48
C ALA A 96 -14.35 -6.03 -8.63
N LEU A 97 -13.54 -7.10 -8.62
CA LEU A 97 -12.26 -7.15 -7.92
C LEU A 97 -11.18 -6.33 -8.66
N VAL A 98 -11.17 -6.35 -9.99
CA VAL A 98 -10.20 -5.60 -10.82
C VAL A 98 -10.46 -4.10 -10.75
N ASN A 99 -11.71 -3.65 -10.65
CA ASN A 99 -12.05 -2.23 -10.54
C ASN A 99 -11.95 -1.66 -9.12
N ALA A 100 -11.95 -2.51 -8.09
CA ALA A 100 -11.74 -2.11 -6.69
C ALA A 100 -10.26 -1.94 -6.32
N LEU A 101 -9.36 -2.46 -7.16
CA LEU A 101 -7.93 -2.30 -7.02
C LEU A 101 -7.47 -1.01 -7.72
N PRO A 102 -6.52 -0.26 -7.13
CA PRO A 102 -5.95 0.91 -7.79
C PRO A 102 -5.24 0.48 -9.08
N THR A 103 -5.87 0.78 -10.22
CA THR A 103 -5.27 0.63 -11.55
C THR A 103 -4.77 1.99 -12.03
N VAL A 104 -3.75 1.97 -12.90
CA VAL A 104 -3.23 3.18 -13.55
C VAL A 104 -4.35 3.94 -14.28
N GLU A 105 -5.29 3.21 -14.88
CA GLU A 105 -6.41 3.76 -15.64
C GLU A 105 -7.51 4.36 -14.74
N ASN A 106 -7.80 3.74 -13.60
CA ASN A 106 -8.79 4.25 -12.64
C ASN A 106 -8.27 5.52 -11.94
N ILE A 107 -6.97 5.58 -11.65
CA ILE A 107 -6.33 6.79 -11.13
C ILE A 107 -6.27 7.89 -12.20
N ALA A 108 -5.90 7.55 -13.45
CA ALA A 108 -5.90 8.51 -14.56
C ALA A 108 -7.30 9.06 -14.88
N ARG A 109 -8.37 8.23 -14.85
CA ARG A 109 -9.75 8.68 -15.09
C ARG A 109 -10.31 9.56 -13.97
N PHE A 110 -9.88 9.34 -12.71
CA PHE A 110 -10.23 10.23 -11.59
C PHE A 110 -9.54 11.60 -11.70
N ASN A 111 -8.39 11.65 -12.38
CA ASN A 111 -7.50 12.82 -12.42
C ASN A 111 -7.64 13.67 -13.71
N ALA A 112 -8.52 13.32 -14.64
CA ALA A 112 -8.61 13.97 -15.95
C ALA A 112 -9.26 15.37 -15.95
N ASP A 113 -9.77 15.87 -14.81
CA ASP A 113 -10.58 17.09 -14.79
C ASP A 113 -10.03 18.28 -13.96
N GLN A 114 -8.85 18.20 -13.34
CA GLN A 114 -8.32 19.34 -12.56
C GLN A 114 -6.79 19.47 -12.58
N SER A 115 -6.23 20.13 -13.60
CA SER A 115 -4.84 20.62 -13.52
C SER A 115 -4.80 21.94 -12.74
N HIS A 116 -4.33 21.92 -11.49
CA HIS A 116 -4.13 23.16 -10.74
C HIS A 116 -2.69 23.66 -10.82
N GLU A 117 -2.50 24.87 -11.34
CA GLU A 117 -1.31 25.68 -11.08
C GLU A 117 -1.19 25.87 -9.54
N GLY A 118 -0.05 25.52 -8.94
CA GLY A 118 0.20 25.69 -7.51
C GLY A 118 0.37 24.41 -6.67
N CYS A 119 0.48 23.22 -7.27
CA CYS A 119 0.78 22.00 -6.53
C CYS A 119 2.15 22.09 -5.81
N PRO A 120 2.23 21.94 -4.47
CA PRO A 120 3.48 22.03 -3.72
C PRO A 120 4.49 20.90 -4.02
N TYR A 121 4.11 19.92 -4.87
CA TYR A 121 4.91 18.76 -5.23
C TYR A 121 5.37 18.74 -6.70
N ALA A 122 5.20 19.83 -7.46
CA ALA A 122 5.60 19.90 -8.86
C ALA A 122 7.09 19.56 -9.08
N GLN A 123 7.97 19.95 -8.13
CA GLN A 123 9.39 19.60 -8.19
C GLN A 123 9.62 18.08 -8.08
N LEU A 124 8.95 17.41 -7.14
CA LEU A 124 9.03 15.95 -6.98
C LEU A 124 8.58 15.24 -8.26
N GLN A 125 7.51 15.72 -8.89
CA GLN A 125 7.01 15.16 -10.15
C GLN A 125 8.05 15.29 -11.29
N ALA A 126 8.71 16.44 -11.39
CA ALA A 126 9.78 16.65 -12.37
C ALA A 126 10.99 15.72 -12.12
N GLU A 127 11.41 15.56 -10.86
CA GLU A 127 12.50 14.67 -10.48
C GLU A 127 12.16 13.19 -10.76
N LEU A 128 10.93 12.77 -10.49
CA LEU A 128 10.45 11.42 -10.79
C LEU A 128 10.48 11.12 -12.30
N LYS A 129 10.03 12.07 -13.12
CA LYS A 129 10.10 11.95 -14.59
C LYS A 129 11.54 11.78 -15.06
N HIS A 130 12.45 12.63 -14.57
CA HIS A 130 13.86 12.55 -14.94
C HIS A 130 14.50 11.21 -14.52
N LYS A 131 14.20 10.73 -13.29
CA LYS A 131 14.71 9.44 -12.82
C LYS A 131 14.22 8.28 -13.68
N ARG A 132 12.95 8.30 -14.10
CA ARG A 132 12.38 7.27 -14.97
C ARG A 132 13.10 7.18 -16.31
N GLU A 133 13.38 8.32 -16.95
CA GLU A 133 14.11 8.39 -18.22
C GLU A 133 15.53 7.83 -18.08
N LYS A 134 16.25 8.22 -17.03
CA LYS A 134 17.62 7.74 -16.78
C LYS A 134 17.64 6.22 -16.59
N ARG A 135 16.67 5.65 -15.88
CA ARG A 135 16.61 4.20 -15.57
C ARG A 135 16.53 3.32 -16.82
N LEU A 136 15.83 3.76 -17.86
CA LEU A 136 15.71 3.01 -19.13
C LEU A 136 17.08 2.73 -19.79
N LEU A 137 18.15 3.40 -19.32
CA LEU A 137 19.49 3.33 -19.88
C LEU A 137 20.48 2.50 -19.04
N PHE A 138 20.10 1.97 -17.86
CA PHE A 138 21.01 1.26 -16.94
C PHE A 138 20.57 -0.17 -16.60
N ASP A 139 21.54 -1.09 -16.65
CA ASP A 139 21.41 -2.46 -16.15
C ASP A 139 21.69 -2.51 -14.65
N THR A 140 20.67 -2.88 -13.88
CA THR A 140 20.65 -2.88 -12.41
C THR A 140 21.32 -4.10 -11.78
N MET A 141 21.69 -5.12 -12.56
CA MET A 141 22.29 -6.37 -12.04
C MET A 141 23.82 -6.40 -12.09
N LYS A 142 24.46 -5.33 -12.54
CA LYS A 142 25.93 -5.30 -12.72
C LYS A 142 26.71 -5.25 -11.41
N LYS A 143 26.12 -4.70 -10.35
CA LYS A 143 26.78 -4.51 -9.04
C LYS A 143 25.80 -4.79 -7.91
N PRO A 144 26.27 -5.38 -6.79
CA PRO A 144 25.44 -5.50 -5.60
C PRO A 144 25.15 -4.11 -5.02
N ILE A 145 24.13 -4.03 -4.17
CA ILE A 145 23.85 -2.84 -3.38
C ILE A 145 25.04 -2.55 -2.45
N GLU A 146 25.43 -1.28 -2.40
CA GLU A 146 26.56 -0.82 -1.60
C GLU A 146 26.20 -0.86 -0.11
N THR A 147 26.95 -1.63 0.67
CA THR A 147 26.75 -1.78 2.13
C THR A 147 28.01 -1.43 2.93
N THR A 148 28.95 -0.72 2.28
CA THR A 148 30.23 -0.28 2.83
C THR A 148 30.42 1.23 2.59
N GLY A 149 31.51 1.81 3.11
CA GLY A 149 31.82 3.23 2.93
C GLY A 149 30.70 4.11 3.49
N LYS A 150 30.13 5.00 2.66
CA LYS A 150 29.01 5.87 3.03
C LYS A 150 27.71 5.10 3.37
N HIS A 151 27.61 3.85 2.93
CA HIS A 151 26.47 2.96 3.19
C HIS A 151 26.84 1.80 4.13
N ALA A 152 27.93 1.94 4.89
CA ALA A 152 28.25 1.04 5.98
C ALA A 152 27.12 1.03 7.00
N PHE A 153 26.80 -0.15 7.54
CA PHE A 153 25.81 -0.28 8.59
C PHE A 153 26.21 0.54 9.82
N VAL A 154 25.26 1.32 10.33
CA VAL A 154 25.33 1.97 11.64
C VAL A 154 24.07 1.56 12.43
N PRO A 155 24.20 1.07 13.68
CA PRO A 155 23.03 0.79 14.51
C PRO A 155 22.35 2.10 14.92
N PRO A 156 21.00 2.12 15.04
CA PRO A 156 20.30 3.32 15.47
C PRO A 156 20.67 3.70 16.90
N ASN A 157 20.78 4.99 17.16
CA ASN A 157 20.90 5.56 18.50
C ASN A 157 19.57 6.18 18.92
N PHE A 158 18.73 5.38 19.59
CA PHE A 158 17.43 5.83 20.10
C PHE A 158 17.55 6.94 21.15
N GLU A 159 18.63 6.97 21.95
CA GLU A 159 18.89 8.05 22.92
C GLU A 159 19.17 9.39 22.23
N ALA A 160 19.77 9.36 21.03
CA ALA A 160 19.96 10.53 20.18
C ALA A 160 18.73 10.90 19.34
N GLY A 161 17.65 10.13 19.44
CA GLY A 161 16.37 10.40 18.77
C GLY A 161 16.19 9.72 17.41
N ASP A 162 17.05 8.77 17.02
CA ASP A 162 16.88 8.01 15.79
C ASP A 162 15.55 7.25 15.78
N GLN A 163 14.83 7.31 14.67
CA GLN A 163 13.51 6.72 14.51
C GLN A 163 13.57 5.41 13.72
N ARG A 164 13.00 4.34 14.28
CA ARG A 164 12.73 3.07 13.59
C ARG A 164 11.30 2.65 13.88
N GLY A 165 10.68 1.88 12.98
CA GLY A 165 9.28 1.52 13.10
C GLY A 165 8.94 0.15 12.53
N PRO A 166 7.68 -0.08 12.12
CA PRO A 166 7.20 -1.41 11.75
C PRO A 166 7.75 -1.92 10.42
N CYS A 167 8.32 -1.05 9.58
CA CYS A 167 8.79 -1.41 8.24
C CYS A 167 10.28 -1.82 8.24
N PRO A 168 10.61 -3.11 8.12
CA PRO A 168 12.01 -3.58 8.13
C PRO A 168 12.85 -2.99 6.99
N GLY A 169 12.25 -2.77 5.81
CA GLY A 169 12.95 -2.19 4.66
C GLY A 169 13.39 -0.75 4.93
N LEU A 170 12.49 0.09 5.44
CA LEU A 170 12.84 1.48 5.78
C LEU A 170 13.87 1.56 6.91
N ASN A 171 13.77 0.69 7.92
CA ASN A 171 14.75 0.61 8.99
C ASN A 171 16.15 0.29 8.44
N ALA A 172 16.25 -0.69 7.53
CA ALA A 172 17.51 -1.04 6.87
C ALA A 172 18.05 0.11 5.99
N LEU A 173 17.20 0.83 5.24
CA LEU A 173 17.63 2.00 4.46
C LEU A 173 18.24 3.09 5.36
N ALA A 174 17.65 3.36 6.52
CA ALA A 174 18.17 4.35 7.46
C ALA A 174 19.49 3.88 8.10
N ASN A 175 19.58 2.60 8.48
CA ASN A 175 20.80 2.00 9.05
C ASN A 175 21.98 2.00 8.07
N HIS A 176 21.72 2.01 6.76
CA HIS A 176 22.72 2.09 5.70
C HIS A 176 22.80 3.48 5.04
N GLY A 177 22.17 4.52 5.61
CA GLY A 177 22.29 5.90 5.12
C GLY A 177 21.75 6.15 3.71
N TYR A 178 20.87 5.27 3.19
CA TYR A 178 20.16 5.50 1.93
C TYR A 178 19.02 6.52 2.08
N ILE A 179 18.46 6.60 3.28
CA ILE A 179 17.66 7.73 3.78
C ILE A 179 18.36 8.30 5.02
N PRO A 180 17.99 9.49 5.53
CA PRO A 180 18.59 10.04 6.73
C PRO A 180 18.62 9.04 7.89
N HIS A 181 19.78 8.89 8.53
CA HIS A 181 20.00 7.86 9.56
C HIS A 181 19.07 8.01 10.77
N ASN A 182 18.67 9.25 11.08
CA ASN A 182 17.70 9.58 12.11
C ASN A 182 16.28 9.07 11.83
N GLY A 183 16.02 8.48 10.65
CA GLY A 183 14.73 7.91 10.30
C GLY A 183 13.65 8.94 9.95
N VAL A 184 14.01 10.19 9.70
CA VAL A 184 13.08 11.22 9.20
C VAL A 184 13.48 11.60 7.79
N THR A 185 12.63 11.21 6.83
CA THR A 185 12.95 11.30 5.41
C THR A 185 11.97 12.19 4.69
N THR A 186 12.45 12.89 3.66
CA THR A 186 11.56 13.53 2.69
C THR A 186 10.89 12.47 1.80
N THR A 187 9.75 12.83 1.20
CA THR A 187 9.02 11.99 0.25
C THR A 187 9.90 11.59 -0.93
N ALA A 188 10.68 12.54 -1.48
CA ALA A 188 11.57 12.29 -2.61
C ALA A 188 12.67 11.29 -2.26
N GLN A 189 13.37 11.52 -1.14
CA GLN A 189 14.47 10.66 -0.69
C GLN A 189 14.01 9.22 -0.52
N VAL A 190 12.85 8.99 0.11
CA VAL A 190 12.38 7.62 0.36
C VAL A 190 11.93 6.92 -0.92
N ILE A 191 11.22 7.61 -1.83
CA ILE A 191 10.82 7.04 -3.12
C ILE A 191 12.06 6.59 -3.90
N PHE A 192 13.06 7.46 -3.95
CA PHE A 192 14.29 7.19 -4.68
C PHE A 192 15.13 6.09 -4.04
N ALA A 193 15.27 6.08 -2.72
CA ALA A 193 16.00 5.05 -2.00
C ALA A 193 15.34 3.66 -2.15
N ILE A 194 14.01 3.56 -2.00
CA ILE A 194 13.30 2.29 -2.18
C ILE A 194 13.48 1.78 -3.62
N ASN A 195 13.37 2.66 -4.62
CA ASN A 195 13.60 2.26 -6.01
C ASN A 195 15.05 1.81 -6.21
N ASP A 196 16.05 2.60 -5.79
CA ASP A 196 17.46 2.31 -6.04
C ASP A 196 17.93 1.04 -5.35
N VAL A 197 17.51 0.83 -4.09
CA VAL A 197 17.95 -0.29 -3.27
C VAL A 197 17.12 -1.53 -3.55
N TYR A 198 15.79 -1.47 -3.51
CA TYR A 198 14.95 -2.67 -3.59
C TYR A 198 14.41 -2.97 -4.98
N GLY A 199 14.40 -1.98 -5.87
CA GLY A 199 13.74 -2.08 -7.17
C GLY A 199 12.22 -2.14 -7.09
N MET A 200 11.63 -1.45 -6.12
CA MET A 200 10.21 -1.11 -6.23
C MET A 200 10.02 -0.08 -7.34
N GLY A 201 9.02 -0.27 -8.20
CA GLY A 201 8.68 0.68 -9.26
C GLY A 201 8.38 2.06 -8.71
N LEU A 202 8.76 3.10 -9.46
CA LEU A 202 8.53 4.49 -9.05
C LEU A 202 7.04 4.81 -8.88
N ASP A 203 6.16 4.13 -9.61
CA ASP A 203 4.71 4.19 -9.47
C ASP A 203 4.27 3.77 -8.05
N LEU A 204 4.65 2.55 -7.64
CA LEU A 204 4.30 1.98 -6.36
C LEU A 204 5.01 2.70 -5.20
N ALA A 205 6.29 2.99 -5.35
CA ALA A 205 7.06 3.73 -4.35
C ALA A 205 6.49 5.13 -4.13
N THR A 206 6.03 5.81 -5.19
CA THR A 206 5.37 7.12 -5.08
C THR A 206 4.09 7.03 -4.27
N ILE A 207 3.20 6.07 -4.56
CA ILE A 207 1.97 5.88 -3.79
C ILE A 207 2.28 5.69 -2.30
N LEU A 208 3.25 4.82 -1.96
CA LEU A 208 3.61 4.57 -0.56
C LEU A 208 4.25 5.79 0.11
N GLY A 209 5.17 6.49 -0.56
CA GLY A 209 5.80 7.70 -0.05
C GLY A 209 4.78 8.82 0.20
N VAL A 210 3.81 8.96 -0.69
CA VAL A 210 2.68 9.89 -0.57
C VAL A 210 1.80 9.51 0.61
N LEU A 211 1.41 8.23 0.74
CA LEU A 211 0.63 7.78 1.89
C LEU A 211 1.35 8.07 3.21
N GLY A 212 2.65 7.77 3.31
CA GLY A 212 3.44 8.09 4.49
C GLY A 212 3.45 9.59 4.79
N THR A 213 3.71 10.42 3.79
CA THR A 213 3.78 11.87 3.96
C THR A 213 2.43 12.48 4.34
N VAL A 214 1.36 12.07 3.65
CA VAL A 214 0.05 12.69 3.76
C VAL A 214 -0.75 12.17 4.94
N TRP A 215 -0.49 10.97 5.46
CA TRP A 215 -1.28 10.42 6.58
C TRP A 215 -0.56 10.47 7.92
N VAL A 216 0.77 10.32 7.93
CA VAL A 216 1.53 10.21 9.19
C VAL A 216 2.67 11.22 9.29
N GLY A 217 2.95 11.91 8.20
CA GLY A 217 4.00 12.90 8.08
C GLY A 217 3.48 14.32 8.06
N ASN A 218 4.30 15.16 7.43
CA ASN A 218 4.06 16.57 7.27
C ASN A 218 3.99 16.95 5.78
N PRO A 219 2.77 17.02 5.21
CA PRO A 219 2.60 17.25 3.78
C PRO A 219 2.62 18.74 3.38
N ILE A 220 2.68 19.67 4.34
CA ILE A 220 2.65 21.13 4.10
C ILE A 220 3.98 21.83 4.45
N SER A 221 5.02 21.05 4.75
CA SER A 221 6.39 21.55 4.95
C SER A 221 7.04 21.97 3.64
N LEU A 222 8.06 22.84 3.71
CA LEU A 222 8.97 23.13 2.59
C LEU A 222 9.73 21.88 2.11
N THR A 223 9.89 20.89 3.00
CA THR A 223 10.47 19.58 2.69
C THR A 223 9.52 18.49 3.19
N PRO A 224 8.45 18.17 2.44
CA PRO A 224 7.47 17.18 2.85
C PRO A 224 8.10 15.82 3.11
N GLY A 225 7.64 15.16 4.16
CA GLY A 225 8.25 13.91 4.62
C GLY A 225 7.55 13.31 5.82
N PHE A 226 8.12 12.24 6.36
CA PHE A 226 7.58 11.54 7.53
C PHE A 226 8.69 10.85 8.34
N SER A 227 8.37 10.55 9.59
CA SER A 227 9.16 9.66 10.44
C SER A 227 8.85 8.21 10.13
N ILE A 228 9.87 7.38 9.89
CA ILE A 228 9.71 5.93 9.70
C ILE A 228 9.41 5.22 11.03
N GLY A 229 9.58 5.92 12.16
CA GLY A 229 9.24 5.48 13.52
C GLY A 229 8.02 6.21 14.06
N GLY A 230 8.17 6.83 15.23
CA GLY A 230 7.08 7.51 15.94
C GLY A 230 7.06 9.03 15.73
N PRO A 231 6.23 9.73 16.52
CA PRO A 231 6.18 11.19 16.54
C PRO A 231 7.55 11.78 16.92
N THR A 232 7.98 12.84 16.23
CA THR A 232 9.25 13.51 16.49
C THR A 232 9.23 14.96 16.00
N HIS A 233 9.87 15.85 16.77
CA HIS A 233 10.05 17.26 16.44
C HIS A 233 10.79 17.47 15.11
N LEU A 234 11.61 16.51 14.69
CA LEU A 234 12.31 16.52 13.40
C LEU A 234 11.35 16.47 12.19
N SER A 235 10.11 16.05 12.40
CA SER A 235 9.07 15.99 11.36
C SER A 235 7.98 17.05 11.52
N GLU A 236 8.05 17.89 12.54
CA GLU A 236 7.00 18.86 12.88
C GLU A 236 6.94 20.06 11.93
N ASN A 237 5.82 20.77 11.96
CA ASN A 237 5.60 22.00 11.20
C ASN A 237 6.38 23.17 11.81
N ILE A 238 7.11 23.93 10.98
CA ILE A 238 7.79 25.17 11.37
C ILE A 238 6.83 26.17 12.03
N LEU A 239 5.56 26.17 11.62
CA LEU A 239 4.54 27.07 12.15
C LEU A 239 3.78 26.50 13.36
N HIS A 240 4.10 25.30 13.89
CA HIS A 240 3.40 24.67 15.03
C HIS A 240 1.90 24.96 15.07
N ASP A 241 1.13 24.26 14.25
CA ASP A 241 -0.35 24.32 14.30
C ASP A 241 -0.95 25.74 14.29
N LEU A 242 -0.26 26.74 13.70
CA LEU A 242 -0.68 28.15 13.69
C LEU A 242 -2.12 28.37 13.17
N LEU A 243 -2.70 27.36 12.51
CA LEU A 243 -4.04 27.35 11.96
C LEU A 243 -4.92 26.17 12.40
N GLY A 244 -4.48 25.28 13.30
CA GLY A 244 -5.31 24.14 13.76
C GLY A 244 -5.61 23.09 12.67
N LEU A 245 -4.97 23.20 11.50
CA LEU A 245 -5.46 22.58 10.26
C LEU A 245 -4.84 21.20 9.97
N VAL A 246 -3.70 20.89 10.60
CA VAL A 246 -2.98 19.63 10.43
C VAL A 246 -2.40 19.21 11.79
N GLY A 247 -2.82 18.05 12.30
CA GLY A 247 -2.35 17.52 13.57
C GLY A 247 -0.85 17.19 13.59
N THR A 248 -0.33 16.90 14.78
CA THR A 248 1.08 16.49 14.97
C THR A 248 1.38 15.23 14.16
N PRO A 249 2.43 15.22 13.31
CA PRO A 249 2.87 14.03 12.59
C PRO A 249 3.14 12.86 13.55
N GLN A 250 2.49 11.73 13.29
CA GLN A 250 2.53 10.57 14.18
C GLN A 250 3.60 9.54 13.80
N GLY A 251 4.19 9.66 12.60
CA GLY A 251 5.08 8.63 12.05
C GLY A 251 4.37 7.30 11.79
N LEU A 252 5.10 6.32 11.24
CA LEU A 252 4.53 5.01 10.92
C LEU A 252 4.01 4.25 12.16
N ILE A 253 4.56 4.49 13.36
CA ILE A 253 4.07 3.84 14.59
C ILE A 253 2.63 4.27 14.91
N GLY A 254 2.26 5.53 14.66
CA GLY A 254 0.90 6.03 14.92
C GLY A 254 -0.06 5.87 13.73
N SER A 255 0.24 4.97 12.80
CA SER A 255 -0.49 4.81 11.53
C SER A 255 -1.53 3.70 11.53
N HIS A 256 -1.86 3.17 12.70
CA HIS A 256 -2.77 2.03 12.85
C HIS A 256 -4.13 2.29 12.19
N ASN A 257 -4.60 1.33 11.39
CA ASN A 257 -5.80 1.43 10.56
C ASN A 257 -5.76 2.53 9.49
N MET A 258 -4.56 3.00 9.12
CA MET A 258 -4.35 3.87 7.96
C MET A 258 -3.28 3.26 7.04
N ILE A 259 -2.10 2.96 7.60
CA ILE A 259 -0.98 2.30 6.90
C ILE A 259 -0.64 1.00 7.64
N GLU A 260 -0.25 1.10 8.91
CA GLU A 260 -0.06 -0.04 9.79
C GLU A 260 -1.41 -0.73 10.08
N SER A 261 -1.36 -2.04 10.20
CA SER A 261 -2.54 -2.88 10.26
C SER A 261 -2.31 -4.12 11.11
N ASP A 262 -3.38 -4.57 11.75
CA ASP A 262 -3.44 -5.87 12.40
C ASP A 262 -3.06 -6.99 11.43
N SER A 263 -2.68 -8.14 12.00
CA SER A 263 -2.25 -9.31 11.23
C SER A 263 -0.94 -9.09 10.48
N SER A 264 -0.02 -8.31 11.06
CA SER A 264 1.37 -8.18 10.58
C SER A 264 2.15 -9.49 10.71
N ASN A 265 3.15 -9.73 9.84
CA ASN A 265 3.86 -11.02 9.78
C ASN A 265 4.63 -11.37 11.07
N THR A 266 5.28 -10.36 11.65
CA THR A 266 6.24 -10.52 12.75
C THR A 266 6.01 -9.54 13.89
N ARG A 267 4.96 -8.72 13.83
CA ARG A 267 4.59 -7.73 14.85
C ARG A 267 3.21 -8.09 15.41
N ASP A 268 2.95 -7.70 16.66
CA ASP A 268 1.65 -7.87 17.29
C ASP A 268 0.63 -6.86 16.75
N ASP A 269 -0.64 -7.16 17.00
CA ASP A 269 -1.75 -6.26 16.73
C ASP A 269 -1.82 -5.18 17.82
N LEU A 270 -2.01 -3.91 17.44
CA LEU A 270 -1.93 -2.78 18.37
C LEU A 270 -2.89 -2.92 19.54
N TYR A 271 -4.14 -3.30 19.30
CA TYR A 271 -5.15 -3.41 20.35
C TYR A 271 -5.04 -4.68 21.20
N ALA A 272 -4.19 -5.63 20.80
CA ALA A 272 -3.91 -6.82 21.60
C ALA A 272 -2.82 -6.56 22.65
N THR A 273 -1.76 -5.82 22.30
CA THR A 273 -0.56 -5.68 23.15
C THR A 273 -0.13 -4.25 23.45
N GLY A 274 -0.65 -3.27 22.71
CA GLY A 274 -0.21 -1.88 22.78
C GLY A 274 1.08 -1.58 22.01
N ASN A 275 1.66 -2.57 21.30
CA ASN A 275 2.86 -2.40 20.49
C ASN A 275 2.73 -3.15 19.15
N ALA A 276 2.64 -2.40 18.06
CA ALA A 276 2.54 -2.95 16.71
C ALA A 276 3.79 -2.74 15.83
N HIS A 277 4.93 -2.33 16.42
CA HIS A 277 6.14 -2.01 15.66
C HIS A 277 7.36 -2.87 16.02
N THR A 278 7.52 -3.22 17.29
CA THR A 278 8.60 -4.08 17.76
C THR A 278 8.35 -5.53 17.34
N LEU A 279 9.39 -6.19 16.80
CA LEU A 279 9.27 -7.58 16.37
C LEU A 279 8.97 -8.52 17.55
N ARG A 280 8.13 -9.50 17.28
CA ARG A 280 7.75 -10.59 18.19
C ARG A 280 8.39 -11.89 17.74
N MET A 281 9.27 -12.42 18.61
CA MET A 281 10.14 -13.55 18.25
C MET A 281 9.34 -14.83 17.96
N ASP A 282 8.27 -15.09 18.70
CA ASP A 282 7.34 -16.19 18.43
C ASP A 282 6.75 -16.10 17.01
N LYS A 283 6.31 -14.92 16.58
CA LYS A 283 5.76 -14.70 15.24
C LYS A 283 6.83 -14.78 14.15
N PHE A 284 8.04 -14.28 14.40
CA PHE A 284 9.18 -14.48 13.50
C PHE A 284 9.54 -15.96 13.37
N MET A 285 9.64 -16.69 14.49
CA MET A 285 9.99 -18.11 14.49
C MET A 285 8.92 -18.97 13.83
N ALA A 286 7.63 -18.62 14.00
CA ALA A 286 6.53 -19.28 13.28
C ALA A 286 6.73 -19.20 11.76
N TRP A 287 7.09 -18.02 11.24
CA TRP A 287 7.43 -17.86 9.81
C TRP A 287 8.76 -18.53 9.43
N TYR A 288 9.83 -18.31 10.20
CA TYR A 288 11.16 -18.88 9.95
C TYR A 288 11.10 -20.41 9.81
N ASN A 289 10.34 -21.07 10.68
CA ASN A 289 10.19 -22.52 10.70
C ASN A 289 9.35 -23.08 9.53
N MET A 290 8.64 -22.26 8.76
CA MET A 290 7.90 -22.73 7.58
C MET A 290 8.81 -23.23 6.45
N SER A 291 10.11 -22.91 6.51
CA SER A 291 11.11 -23.39 5.56
C SER A 291 12.15 -24.31 6.22
N LYS A 292 11.79 -24.98 7.32
CA LYS A 292 12.72 -25.81 8.11
C LYS A 292 13.35 -26.96 7.32
N GLU A 293 12.63 -27.50 6.33
CA GLU A 293 13.11 -28.59 5.46
C GLU A 293 14.16 -28.12 4.44
N HIS A 294 14.33 -26.81 4.27
CA HIS A 294 15.32 -26.21 3.36
C HIS A 294 16.46 -25.58 4.16
N PRO A 295 17.68 -26.17 4.18
CA PRO A 295 18.79 -25.67 5.00
C PRO A 295 19.15 -24.19 4.73
N VAL A 296 19.07 -23.75 3.47
CA VAL A 296 19.31 -22.36 3.07
C VAL A 296 18.06 -21.47 3.27
N GLY A 297 16.87 -22.08 3.32
CA GLY A 297 15.58 -21.41 3.27
C GLY A 297 15.08 -21.18 1.83
N ASP A 298 13.80 -21.45 1.63
CA ASP A 298 13.01 -21.14 0.44
C ASP A 298 11.69 -20.49 0.87
N TYR A 299 11.73 -19.18 1.17
CA TYR A 299 10.53 -18.39 1.50
C TYR A 299 9.88 -17.87 0.21
N ASN A 300 9.42 -18.80 -0.62
CA ASN A 300 8.72 -18.48 -1.87
C ASN A 300 7.32 -17.86 -1.62
N MET A 301 6.65 -17.43 -2.69
CA MET A 301 5.37 -16.72 -2.55
C MET A 301 4.24 -17.59 -2.01
N ASP A 302 4.30 -18.92 -2.16
CA ASP A 302 3.30 -19.82 -1.58
C ASP A 302 3.47 -19.94 -0.05
N VAL A 303 4.72 -19.99 0.43
CA VAL A 303 5.03 -19.92 1.87
C VAL A 303 4.55 -18.58 2.45
N MET A 304 4.81 -17.47 1.74
CA MET A 304 4.37 -16.15 2.18
C MET A 304 2.84 -16.01 2.21
N ALA A 305 2.13 -16.54 1.20
CA ALA A 305 0.67 -16.55 1.15
C ALA A 305 0.06 -17.39 2.28
N ARG A 306 0.62 -18.59 2.53
CA ARG A 306 0.22 -19.44 3.66
C ARG A 306 0.43 -18.72 5.00
N ARG A 307 1.60 -18.10 5.19
CA ARG A 307 1.90 -17.36 6.42
C ARG A 307 0.92 -16.22 6.64
N ALA A 308 0.57 -15.53 5.56
CA ALA A 308 -0.47 -14.52 5.56
C ALA A 308 -1.83 -15.09 6.03
N ALA A 309 -2.27 -16.24 5.51
CA ALA A 309 -3.51 -16.86 5.97
C ALA A 309 -3.45 -17.27 7.45
N ASP A 310 -2.33 -17.87 7.89
CA ASP A 310 -2.14 -18.26 9.29
C ASP A 310 -2.24 -17.05 10.24
N ARG A 311 -1.55 -15.95 9.91
CA ARG A 311 -1.61 -14.70 10.69
C ARG A 311 -3.00 -14.09 10.73
N PHE A 312 -3.80 -14.25 9.67
CA PHE A 312 -5.19 -13.79 9.68
C PHE A 312 -6.00 -14.57 10.71
N GLN A 313 -5.86 -15.91 10.75
CA GLN A 313 -6.55 -16.73 11.73
C GLN A 313 -6.07 -16.45 13.16
N GLU A 314 -4.75 -16.41 13.39
CA GLU A 314 -4.17 -16.06 14.68
C GLU A 314 -4.74 -14.74 15.22
N SER A 315 -4.82 -13.69 14.40
CA SER A 315 -5.36 -12.38 14.82
C SER A 315 -6.84 -12.48 15.22
N LYS A 316 -7.64 -13.30 14.53
CA LYS A 316 -9.02 -13.60 14.95
C LYS A 316 -9.10 -14.27 16.31
N PHE A 317 -8.13 -15.09 16.69
CA PHE A 317 -8.12 -15.83 17.94
C PHE A 317 -7.43 -15.09 19.10
N GLU A 318 -6.56 -14.13 18.79
CA GLU A 318 -5.74 -13.42 19.78
C GLU A 318 -6.29 -12.01 20.10
N ASN A 319 -6.89 -11.33 19.11
CA ASN A 319 -7.24 -9.92 19.23
C ASN A 319 -8.78 -9.70 19.19
N PRO A 320 -9.45 -9.37 20.31
CA PRO A 320 -10.89 -9.12 20.32
C PRO A 320 -11.33 -7.88 19.51
N TYR A 321 -10.38 -7.04 19.11
CA TYR A 321 -10.58 -5.84 18.30
C TYR A 321 -9.94 -5.96 16.91
N PHE A 322 -9.60 -7.17 16.48
CA PHE A 322 -9.02 -7.43 15.16
C PHE A 322 -9.81 -6.73 14.07
N TYR A 323 -9.16 -5.88 13.29
CA TYR A 323 -9.76 -5.19 12.16
C TYR A 323 -9.00 -5.47 10.86
N TYR A 324 -9.75 -5.81 9.82
CA TYR A 324 -9.25 -6.11 8.50
C TYR A 324 -10.06 -5.31 7.48
N GLY A 325 -9.61 -4.08 7.21
CA GLY A 325 -10.33 -3.11 6.38
C GLY A 325 -10.13 -3.29 4.86
N PRO A 326 -10.91 -2.58 4.04
CA PRO A 326 -10.85 -2.66 2.58
C PRO A 326 -9.50 -2.20 2.00
N VAL A 327 -8.83 -1.23 2.62
CA VAL A 327 -7.49 -0.80 2.22
C VAL A 327 -6.44 -1.35 3.18
N THR A 328 -6.66 -1.21 4.49
CA THR A 328 -5.68 -1.58 5.52
C THR A 328 -5.43 -3.09 5.58
N GLY A 329 -6.48 -3.91 5.44
CA GLY A 329 -6.39 -5.37 5.42
C GLY A 329 -6.12 -5.93 4.02
N LEU A 330 -7.05 -5.73 3.08
CA LEU A 330 -6.94 -6.34 1.75
C LEU A 330 -5.69 -5.86 0.97
N ILE A 331 -5.27 -4.60 1.12
CA ILE A 331 -4.16 -4.02 0.35
C ILE A 331 -2.89 -3.89 1.20
N ASN A 332 -2.88 -2.98 2.18
CA ASN A 332 -1.66 -2.60 2.90
C ASN A 332 -1.07 -3.76 3.69
N ARG A 333 -1.90 -4.50 4.42
CA ARG A 333 -1.45 -5.67 5.17
C ARG A 333 -0.85 -6.71 4.23
N ASN A 334 -1.55 -7.09 3.15
CA ASN A 334 -1.02 -8.08 2.20
C ASN A 334 0.27 -7.60 1.53
N ALA A 335 0.37 -6.31 1.21
CA ALA A 335 1.62 -5.70 0.75
C ALA A 335 2.79 -5.91 1.72
N GLY A 336 2.53 -5.84 3.03
CA GLY A 336 3.51 -6.13 4.09
C GLY A 336 4.12 -7.53 4.06
N TYR A 337 3.49 -8.50 3.38
CA TYR A 337 4.06 -9.84 3.16
C TYR A 337 4.61 -10.00 1.75
N ILE A 338 3.91 -9.45 0.75
CA ILE A 338 4.31 -9.54 -0.65
C ILE A 338 5.64 -8.81 -0.87
N PHE A 339 5.84 -7.63 -0.28
CA PHE A 339 7.07 -6.86 -0.46
C PHE A 339 8.31 -7.60 0.05
N PRO A 340 8.38 -8.13 1.29
CA PRO A 340 9.50 -9.02 1.67
C PRO A 340 9.65 -10.21 0.72
N GLY A 341 8.54 -10.84 0.34
CA GLY A 341 8.53 -12.00 -0.56
C GLY A 341 9.07 -11.71 -1.96
N ARG A 342 8.97 -10.48 -2.46
CA ARG A 342 9.41 -10.07 -3.81
C ARG A 342 10.71 -9.27 -3.80
N LEU A 343 10.87 -8.36 -2.86
CA LEU A 343 11.87 -7.31 -2.86
C LEU A 343 13.08 -7.58 -1.95
N PHE A 344 13.00 -8.52 -1.00
CA PHE A 344 14.16 -8.87 -0.17
C PHE A 344 14.98 -10.02 -0.75
N ARG A 345 14.52 -10.64 -1.83
CA ARG A 345 15.24 -11.71 -2.52
C ARG A 345 16.60 -11.23 -3.00
N ASN A 346 17.62 -12.08 -2.91
CA ASN A 346 18.89 -11.82 -3.57
C ASN A 346 18.85 -12.39 -4.99
N HIS A 347 19.10 -11.54 -5.99
CA HIS A 347 19.08 -11.91 -7.40
C HIS A 347 20.48 -12.18 -7.95
N SER A 348 20.58 -12.91 -9.05
CA SER A 348 21.84 -13.05 -9.79
C SER A 348 21.55 -13.35 -11.27
N SER A 349 22.57 -13.29 -12.13
CA SER A 349 22.41 -13.69 -13.54
C SER A 349 21.99 -15.16 -13.70
N GLY A 350 22.45 -16.03 -12.80
CA GLY A 350 22.07 -17.45 -12.78
C GLY A 350 20.74 -17.74 -12.08
N ASN A 351 20.24 -16.81 -11.25
CA ASN A 351 18.92 -16.89 -10.64
C ASN A 351 18.20 -15.52 -10.69
N PRO A 352 17.66 -15.11 -11.85
CA PRO A 352 17.03 -13.80 -12.01
C PRO A 352 15.76 -13.61 -11.19
N GLN A 353 15.09 -14.70 -10.78
CA GLN A 353 13.91 -14.65 -9.90
C GLN A 353 14.26 -14.43 -8.44
N GLY A 354 15.55 -14.58 -8.10
CA GLY A 354 16.10 -14.41 -6.77
C GLY A 354 15.62 -15.45 -5.76
N ALA A 355 16.27 -15.48 -4.61
CA ALA A 355 15.92 -16.34 -3.49
C ALA A 355 15.80 -15.54 -2.19
N LEU A 356 14.75 -15.80 -1.41
CA LEU A 356 14.59 -15.29 -0.05
C LEU A 356 15.03 -16.41 0.90
N THR A 357 16.18 -16.21 1.55
CA THR A 357 16.84 -17.24 2.37
C THR A 357 16.71 -16.93 3.86
N LYS A 358 17.00 -17.92 4.71
CA LYS A 358 17.05 -17.78 6.17
C LYS A 358 17.96 -16.61 6.58
N ASN A 359 19.14 -16.51 5.98
CA ASN A 359 20.09 -15.42 6.29
C ASN A 359 19.54 -14.04 5.88
N ILE A 360 18.87 -13.95 4.74
CA ILE A 360 18.29 -12.68 4.28
C ILE A 360 17.19 -12.19 5.23
N ILE A 361 16.26 -13.07 5.61
CA ILE A 361 15.19 -12.67 6.54
C ILE A 361 15.74 -12.34 7.93
N LYS A 362 16.81 -13.01 8.39
CA LYS A 362 17.49 -12.63 9.63
C LYS A 362 18.03 -11.21 9.57
N ASN A 363 18.73 -10.85 8.49
CA ASN A 363 19.28 -9.51 8.31
C ASN A 363 18.18 -8.44 8.27
N PHE A 364 17.18 -8.60 7.40
CA PHE A 364 16.13 -7.59 7.25
C PHE A 364 15.20 -7.48 8.47
N TYR A 365 15.21 -8.44 9.39
CA TYR A 365 14.37 -8.40 10.59
C TYR A 365 15.18 -8.24 11.89
N GLY A 366 16.47 -7.94 11.81
CA GLY A 366 17.32 -7.64 12.97
C GLY A 366 17.55 -8.85 13.89
N ILE A 367 17.63 -10.06 13.32
CA ILE A 367 17.82 -11.31 14.04
C ILE A 367 19.28 -11.74 13.96
N TYR A 368 19.92 -11.92 15.11
CA TYR A 368 21.32 -12.26 15.27
C TYR A 368 21.50 -13.56 16.04
N GLY A 369 22.71 -14.14 15.96
CA GLY A 369 23.04 -15.41 16.59
C GLY A 369 22.77 -16.62 15.70
N GLU A 370 23.06 -17.79 16.27
CA GLU A 370 22.88 -19.10 15.64
C GLU A 370 21.45 -19.62 15.84
N GLU A 371 21.04 -20.56 14.97
CA GLU A 371 19.74 -21.25 15.11
C GLU A 371 19.65 -21.87 16.52
N ASP A 372 18.48 -21.80 17.15
CA ASP A 372 18.19 -22.09 18.58
C ASP A 372 18.66 -21.05 19.62
N CYS A 373 19.50 -20.07 19.25
CA CYS A 373 19.97 -18.99 20.13
C CYS A 373 19.74 -17.60 19.54
N PHE A 374 18.68 -17.44 18.75
CA PHE A 374 18.39 -16.17 18.10
C PHE A 374 18.04 -15.05 19.08
N GLU A 375 18.64 -13.89 18.84
CA GLU A 375 18.39 -12.65 19.53
C GLU A 375 17.82 -11.64 18.54
N TYR A 376 16.71 -10.99 18.90
CA TYR A 376 16.22 -9.83 18.18
C TYR A 376 16.87 -8.56 18.72
N LYS A 377 17.45 -7.76 17.82
CA LYS A 377 18.00 -6.46 18.11
C LYS A 377 17.13 -5.38 17.48
N GLU A 378 16.38 -4.68 18.31
CA GLU A 378 15.43 -3.68 17.86
C GLU A 378 16.08 -2.57 17.05
N GLY A 379 15.58 -2.35 15.83
CA GLY A 379 16.08 -1.34 14.91
C GLY A 379 17.38 -1.72 14.19
N TRP A 380 17.93 -2.92 14.37
CA TRP A 380 19.20 -3.35 13.75
C TRP A 380 19.01 -4.09 12.42
N GLU A 381 17.95 -3.79 11.67
CA GLU A 381 17.72 -4.33 10.33
C GLU A 381 18.85 -3.96 9.36
N ARG A 382 19.29 -4.92 8.53
CA ARG A 382 20.43 -4.76 7.63
C ARG A 382 20.09 -5.17 6.21
N ILE A 383 20.71 -4.50 5.25
CA ILE A 383 20.82 -4.98 3.87
C ILE A 383 21.95 -6.03 3.86
N PRO A 384 21.71 -7.27 3.40
CA PRO A 384 22.76 -8.29 3.36
C PRO A 384 23.94 -7.87 2.48
N GLU A 385 25.13 -8.36 2.80
CA GLU A 385 26.29 -8.21 1.91
C GLU A 385 26.12 -9.00 0.61
N ASN A 386 26.75 -8.53 -0.46
CA ASN A 386 26.67 -9.14 -1.80
C ASN A 386 25.23 -9.41 -2.26
N TRP A 387 24.34 -8.45 -1.97
CA TRP A 387 22.92 -8.53 -2.25
C TRP A 387 22.56 -7.67 -3.47
N TYR A 388 21.84 -8.27 -4.41
CA TYR A 388 21.36 -7.64 -5.62
C TYR A 388 19.84 -7.52 -5.58
N ARG A 389 19.36 -6.34 -5.93
CA ARG A 389 17.93 -6.01 -6.06
C ARG A 389 17.23 -6.75 -7.18
N THR A 390 15.91 -6.60 -7.27
CA THR A 390 15.16 -7.11 -8.43
C THR A 390 15.67 -6.49 -9.74
N PRO A 391 15.92 -7.29 -10.78
CA PRO A 391 16.41 -6.80 -12.08
C PRO A 391 15.39 -5.91 -12.79
N VAL A 392 14.11 -6.25 -12.64
CA VAL A 392 12.98 -5.49 -13.20
C VAL A 392 12.17 -4.94 -12.06
N ASP A 393 11.93 -3.63 -12.09
CA ASP A 393 11.18 -2.95 -11.05
C ASP A 393 9.80 -3.58 -10.85
N TYR A 394 9.49 -3.84 -9.59
CA TYR A 394 8.22 -4.38 -9.16
C TYR A 394 7.24 -3.23 -8.93
N GLY A 395 6.32 -3.03 -9.88
CA GLY A 395 5.34 -1.93 -9.86
C GLY A 395 3.93 -2.37 -9.50
N LEU A 396 2.96 -1.50 -9.76
CA LEU A 396 1.56 -1.72 -9.42
C LEU A 396 0.95 -2.93 -10.12
N ILE A 397 1.35 -3.22 -11.36
CA ILE A 397 0.82 -4.35 -12.12
C ILE A 397 1.20 -5.66 -11.42
N GLN A 398 2.48 -5.86 -11.11
CA GLN A 398 2.95 -7.07 -10.43
C GLN A 398 2.34 -7.19 -9.03
N PHE A 399 2.21 -6.07 -8.31
CA PHE A 399 1.54 -6.03 -7.02
C PHE A 399 0.09 -6.50 -7.07
N ASN A 400 -0.71 -5.98 -8.00
CA ASN A 400 -2.10 -6.40 -8.15
C ASN A 400 -2.24 -7.87 -8.55
N LEU A 401 -1.33 -8.39 -9.39
CA LEU A 401 -1.32 -9.81 -9.75
C LEU A 401 -1.02 -10.71 -8.55
N ASP A 402 -0.10 -10.32 -7.67
CA ASP A 402 0.20 -11.07 -6.45
C ASP A 402 -1.00 -11.06 -5.48
N ILE A 403 -1.69 -9.92 -5.34
CA ILE A 403 -2.92 -9.84 -4.54
C ILE A 403 -3.98 -10.80 -5.09
N ILE A 404 -4.21 -10.81 -6.41
CA ILE A 404 -5.19 -11.71 -7.04
C ILE A 404 -4.81 -13.18 -6.81
N ASP A 405 -3.55 -13.56 -7.03
CA ASP A 405 -3.06 -14.93 -6.81
C ASP A 405 -3.31 -15.38 -5.36
N TRP A 406 -3.02 -14.50 -4.39
CA TRP A 406 -3.20 -14.79 -2.97
C TRP A 406 -4.67 -14.94 -2.58
N VAL A 407 -5.53 -14.05 -3.05
CA VAL A 407 -6.96 -14.09 -2.78
C VAL A 407 -7.62 -15.33 -3.39
N VAL A 408 -7.16 -15.78 -4.57
CA VAL A 408 -7.64 -17.03 -5.17
C VAL A 408 -7.24 -18.25 -4.33
N LYS A 409 -6.03 -18.27 -3.76
CA LYS A 409 -5.54 -19.37 -2.92
C LYS A 409 -6.13 -19.36 -1.50
N TYR A 410 -6.30 -18.18 -0.93
CA TYR A 410 -6.76 -17.94 0.43
C TYR A 410 -7.80 -16.80 0.45
N PRO A 411 -9.08 -17.11 0.17
CA PRO A 411 -10.14 -16.10 0.05
C PRO A 411 -10.30 -15.23 1.30
N GLU A 412 -9.91 -15.72 2.49
CA GLU A 412 -9.92 -14.93 3.72
C GLU A 412 -9.04 -13.67 3.64
N LEU A 413 -8.01 -13.66 2.79
CA LEU A 413 -7.13 -12.50 2.60
C LEU A 413 -7.82 -11.35 1.86
N ALA A 414 -9.00 -11.58 1.28
CA ALA A 414 -9.91 -10.56 0.76
C ALA A 414 -11.12 -10.25 1.66
N SER A 415 -11.14 -10.78 2.88
CA SER A 415 -12.19 -10.43 3.85
C SER A 415 -12.19 -8.92 4.09
N ILE A 416 -13.34 -8.36 4.45
CA ILE A 416 -13.43 -7.01 5.02
C ILE A 416 -14.28 -7.13 6.27
N GLY A 417 -13.74 -6.82 7.44
CA GLY A 417 -14.46 -7.03 8.69
C GLY A 417 -13.59 -6.95 9.92
N GLY A 418 -14.09 -7.45 11.03
CA GLY A 418 -13.34 -7.49 12.28
C GLY A 418 -14.04 -8.28 13.38
N ASN A 419 -13.31 -8.52 14.47
CA ASN A 419 -13.87 -9.12 15.67
C ASN A 419 -14.79 -8.13 16.41
N MET A 420 -15.88 -8.65 16.98
CA MET A 420 -16.96 -7.86 17.59
C MET A 420 -16.76 -7.69 19.10
N GLY A 421 -15.54 -7.27 19.51
CA GLY A 421 -15.18 -7.04 20.91
C GLY A 421 -14.89 -8.32 21.72
N LYS A 422 -14.82 -9.48 21.04
CA LYS A 422 -14.39 -10.77 21.60
C LYS A 422 -13.56 -11.52 20.56
N ILE A 423 -12.63 -12.37 21.00
CA ILE A 423 -11.92 -13.28 20.10
C ILE A 423 -12.90 -14.22 19.40
N SER A 424 -12.56 -14.69 18.21
CA SER A 424 -13.36 -15.62 17.41
C SER A 424 -14.76 -15.12 17.05
N THR A 425 -14.95 -13.81 16.92
CA THR A 425 -16.24 -13.20 16.55
C THR A 425 -16.17 -12.38 15.27
N PHE A 426 -15.30 -12.78 14.35
CA PHE A 426 -15.06 -12.04 13.12
C PHE A 426 -16.36 -11.93 12.31
N ALA A 427 -16.83 -10.70 12.11
CA ALA A 427 -17.96 -10.37 11.26
C ALA A 427 -17.42 -9.67 10.01
N GLY A 428 -17.56 -10.35 8.86
CA GLY A 428 -17.15 -9.83 7.56
C GLY A 428 -18.32 -9.29 6.74
N ILE A 429 -18.02 -8.40 5.80
CA ILE A 429 -18.91 -8.01 4.71
C ILE A 429 -18.86 -9.13 3.65
N ASP A 430 -20.01 -9.72 3.36
CA ASP A 430 -20.15 -10.58 2.19
C ASP A 430 -20.28 -9.73 0.93
N LEU A 431 -19.18 -9.63 0.17
CA LEU A 431 -19.14 -8.87 -1.08
C LEU A 431 -20.07 -9.47 -2.16
N GLY A 432 -20.41 -10.75 -2.07
CA GLY A 432 -21.42 -11.39 -2.94
C GLY A 432 -22.85 -10.95 -2.61
N ASN A 433 -23.09 -10.44 -1.41
CA ASN A 433 -24.40 -9.97 -0.97
C ASN A 433 -24.64 -8.48 -1.29
N LEU A 434 -23.58 -7.71 -1.55
CA LEU A 434 -23.70 -6.31 -2.01
C LEU A 434 -24.27 -6.23 -3.44
N THR A 435 -23.91 -7.18 -4.31
CA THR A 435 -24.43 -7.25 -5.68
C THR A 435 -25.87 -7.78 -5.72
N SER A 436 -26.23 -8.71 -4.83
CA SER A 436 -27.61 -9.22 -4.71
C SER A 436 -28.53 -8.25 -3.95
N GLY A 437 -28.02 -7.43 -3.03
CA GLY A 437 -28.76 -6.41 -2.30
C GLY A 437 -29.08 -5.17 -3.13
N ILE A 438 -28.20 -4.79 -4.06
CA ILE A 438 -28.48 -3.74 -5.06
C ILE A 438 -29.41 -4.26 -6.17
N ALA A 439 -29.29 -5.54 -6.56
CA ALA A 439 -30.19 -6.17 -7.53
C ALA A 439 -31.59 -6.50 -6.97
N ASN A 440 -31.73 -6.64 -5.64
CA ASN A 440 -33.01 -6.85 -4.96
C ASN A 440 -33.42 -5.62 -4.15
N GLY A 441 -33.55 -4.47 -4.81
CA GLY A 441 -34.27 -3.32 -4.29
C GLY A 441 -35.76 -3.64 -4.08
N ARG A 442 -36.09 -4.46 -3.07
CA ARG A 442 -37.43 -4.50 -2.50
C ARG A 442 -37.53 -3.37 -1.48
N PRO A 443 -38.56 -2.51 -1.57
CA PRO A 443 -38.74 -1.46 -0.58
C PRO A 443 -38.96 -2.09 0.79
N TYR A 444 -38.16 -1.65 1.74
CA TYR A 444 -38.29 -1.96 3.16
C TYR A 444 -39.68 -1.50 3.62
N SER A 445 -40.64 -2.41 3.74
CA SER A 445 -41.92 -2.08 4.38
C SER A 445 -41.68 -2.06 5.89
N ARG A 446 -41.74 -0.86 6.47
CA ARG A 446 -41.90 -0.71 7.92
C ARG A 446 -43.18 -1.43 8.36
N ARG A 447 -43.05 -2.46 9.19
CA ARG A 447 -43.89 -2.64 10.38
C ARG A 447 -43.27 -3.64 11.34
#